data_AF-A0A2V6GUQ4-F1
#
_entry.id   AF-A0A2V6GUQ4-F1
#
_cell.length_a   1.000
_cell.length_b   1.000
_cell.length_c   1.000
_cell.angle_alpha   90.00
_cell.angle_beta   90.00
_cell.angle_gamma   90.00
#
_symmetry.space_group_name_H-M   'P 1'
#
loop_
_entity.id
_entity.type
_entity.pdbx_description
1 polymer ?
#
loop_
_entity_poly.entity_id
_entity_poly.type
_entity_poly.pdbx_seq_one_letter_code
_entity_poly.pdbx_strand_id
1 'polypeptide(L)' 'MKQLSKPESLISFVKDRLGHDRRYAIDSSFAQRELKWKPRQDFKEGLESTIQWYIDNQVWWQPLLERAGRY' A
#
# COMPACT_ATOMS: atom_id res chain seq x y z
N MET A 1 1.66 7.50 -8.78
CA MET A 1 2.08 8.06 -10.08
C MET A 1 2.77 9.41 -9.95
N LYS A 2 2.14 10.42 -9.32
CA LYS A 2 2.77 11.75 -9.12
C LYS A 2 4.06 11.75 -8.28
N GLN A 3 4.13 10.99 -7.19
CA GLN A 3 5.34 10.96 -6.33
C GLN A 3 6.58 10.34 -7.00
N LEU A 4 6.38 9.45 -7.99
CA LEU A 4 7.45 8.79 -8.73
C LEU A 4 7.61 9.34 -10.16
N SER A 5 6.85 10.38 -10.50
CA SER A 5 6.78 10.96 -11.85
C SER A 5 6.60 9.92 -12.95
N LYS A 6 5.71 8.94 -12.73
CA LYS A 6 5.43 7.85 -13.69
C LYS A 6 4.11 8.07 -14.43
N PRO A 7 4.04 7.76 -15.73
CA PRO A 7 2.83 7.94 -16.52
C PRO A 7 1.82 6.82 -16.23
N GLU A 8 0.52 7.15 -16.26
CA GLU A 8 -0.59 6.20 -16.05
C GLU A 8 -0.58 5.02 -17.03
N SER A 9 0.08 5.17 -18.17
CA SER A 9 0.27 4.10 -19.16
C SER A 9 1.03 2.87 -18.63
N LEU A 10 1.70 2.95 -17.48
CA LEU A 10 2.29 1.77 -16.83
C LEU A 10 1.24 0.87 -16.14
N ILE A 11 0.00 1.33 -15.97
CA ILE A 11 -1.08 0.54 -15.37
C ILE A 11 -1.60 -0.47 -16.40
N SER A 12 -1.61 -1.75 -16.04
CA SER A 12 -2.18 -2.83 -16.84
C SER A 12 -3.28 -3.54 -16.06
N PHE A 13 -4.46 -3.65 -16.67
CA PHE A 13 -5.54 -4.46 -16.12
C PHE A 13 -5.25 -5.93 -16.39
N VAL A 14 -5.25 -6.74 -15.34
CA VAL A 14 -5.07 -8.19 -15.42
C VAL A 14 -6.34 -8.89 -14.95
N LYS A 15 -6.46 -10.19 -15.23
CA LYS A 15 -7.60 -10.99 -14.78
C LYS A 15 -7.71 -10.92 -13.25
N ASP A 16 -8.92 -10.69 -12.77
CA ASP A 16 -9.19 -10.61 -11.33
C ASP A 16 -8.91 -11.94 -10.62
N ARG A 17 -8.60 -11.86 -9.32
CA ARG A 17 -8.32 -13.02 -8.49
C ARG A 17 -9.64 -13.66 -8.04
N LEU A 18 -9.74 -14.98 -8.17
CA LEU A 18 -10.87 -15.73 -7.58
C LEU A 18 -10.96 -15.43 -6.08
N GLY A 19 -12.17 -15.09 -5.61
CA GLY A 19 -12.40 -14.75 -4.19
C GLY A 19 -11.90 -13.35 -3.78
N HIS A 20 -11.74 -12.41 -4.72
CA HIS A 20 -11.51 -11.02 -4.38
C HIS A 20 -12.82 -10.35 -3.95
N ASP A 21 -12.96 -10.10 -2.64
CA ASP A 21 -14.11 -9.35 -2.12
C ASP A 21 -14.10 -7.90 -2.62
N ARG A 22 -15.28 -7.40 -3.00
CA ARG A 22 -15.42 -6.10 -3.68
C ARG A 22 -15.14 -4.90 -2.79
N ARG A 23 -15.47 -4.99 -1.50
CA ARG A 23 -15.38 -3.87 -0.57
C ARG A 23 -15.24 -4.35 0.86
N TYR A 24 -14.21 -3.86 1.52
CA TYR A 24 -14.13 -3.83 2.97
C TYR A 24 -14.25 -2.39 3.46
N ALA A 25 -15.00 -2.21 4.53
CA ALA A 25 -15.13 -0.94 5.22
C ALA A 25 -15.22 -1.21 6.73
N ILE A 26 -14.58 -0.37 7.53
CA ILE A 26 -14.55 -0.50 8.99
C ILE A 26 -15.10 0.79 9.59
N ASP A 27 -16.09 0.64 10.47
CA ASP A 27 -16.48 1.70 11.39
C ASP A 27 -15.58 1.62 12.65
N SER A 28 -14.76 2.65 12.84
CA SER A 28 -13.83 2.74 13.98
C SER A 28 -14.38 3.58 15.14
N SER A 29 -15.65 4.00 15.10
CA SER A 29 -16.26 4.90 16.09
C SER A 29 -16.17 4.38 17.52
N PHE A 30 -16.24 3.06 17.73
CA PHE A 30 -16.10 2.45 19.04
C PHE A 30 -14.71 2.71 19.64
N ALA A 31 -13.64 2.41 18.89
CA ALA A 31 -12.27 2.63 19.36
C ALA A 31 -11.98 4.12 19.59
N GLN A 32 -12.51 5.00 18.74
CA GLN A 32 -12.38 6.45 18.92
C GLN A 32 -13.04 6.93 20.21
N ARG A 33 -14.22 6.40 20.56
CA ARG A 33 -14.93 6.78 21.79
C ARG A 33 -14.27 6.25 23.05
N GLU A 34 -14.03 4.94 23.10
CA GLU A 34 -13.62 4.23 24.31
C GLU A 34 -12.13 4.40 24.61
N LEU A 35 -11.29 4.44 23.56
CA LEU A 35 -9.84 4.49 23.71
C LEU A 35 -9.25 5.87 23.38
N LYS A 36 -10.08 6.83 22.96
CA LYS A 36 -9.63 8.11 22.38
C LYS A 36 -8.66 7.91 21.21
N TRP A 37 -8.79 6.76 20.55
CA TRP A 37 -7.93 6.41 19.42
C TRP A 37 -8.25 7.31 18.23
N LYS A 38 -7.21 7.69 17.48
CA LYS A 38 -7.33 8.31 16.16
C LYS A 38 -6.13 7.91 15.32
N PRO A 39 -6.26 7.83 13.98
CA PRO A 39 -5.11 7.64 13.12
C PRO A 39 -4.11 8.78 13.37
N ARG A 40 -2.83 8.43 13.46
CA ARG A 40 -1.74 9.40 13.68
C ARG A 40 -1.30 10.10 12.39
N GLN A 41 -1.52 9.46 11.25
CA GLN A 41 -1.17 9.93 9.92
C GLN A 41 -2.39 9.77 9.02
N ASP A 42 -2.55 10.69 8.07
CA ASP A 42 -3.51 10.48 7.00
C ASP A 42 -2.98 9.48 5.95
N PHE A 43 -3.87 9.06 5.03
CA PHE A 43 -3.50 8.08 4.02
C PHE A 43 -2.41 8.58 3.06
N LYS A 44 -2.42 9.87 2.71
CA LYS A 44 -1.49 10.44 1.73
C LYS A 44 -0.08 10.48 2.33
N GLU A 45 0.04 10.99 3.54
CA GLU A 45 1.32 11.07 4.28
C GLU A 45 1.90 9.67 4.53
N GLY A 46 1.05 8.73 4.95
CA GLY A 46 1.44 7.34 5.18
C GLY A 46 1.92 6.66 3.89
N LEU A 47 1.22 6.90 2.77
CA LEU A 47 1.61 6.36 1.46
C LEU A 47 2.93 6.97 0.97
N GLU A 48 3.15 8.27 1.15
CA GLU A 48 4.41 8.96 0.80
C GLU A 48 5.60 8.37 1.55
N SER A 49 5.44 8.23 2.88
CA SER A 49 6.46 7.63 3.74
C SER A 49 6.75 6.18 3.36
N THR A 50 5.71 5.43 3.00
CA THR A 50 5.86 4.03 2.56
C THR A 50 6.63 3.95 1.24
N ILE A 51 6.30 4.77 0.24
CA ILE A 51 7.02 4.81 -1.04
C ILE A 51 8.50 5.12 -0.81
N GLN A 52 8.80 6.13 -0.01
CA GLN A 52 10.18 6.50 0.30
C GLN A 52 10.93 5.35 0.98
N TRP A 53 10.28 4.66 1.93
CA TRP A 53 10.87 3.49 2.58
C TRP A 53 11.25 2.39 1.57
N TYR A 54 10.40 2.08 0.58
CA TYR A 54 10.74 1.08 -0.45
C TYR A 54 11.90 1.52 -1.35
N ILE A 55 12.04 2.82 -1.64
CA ILE A 55 13.18 3.36 -2.39
C ILE A 55 14.48 3.18 -1.62
N ASP A 56 14.46 3.50 -0.33
CA ASP A 56 15.66 3.51 0.52
C ASP A 56 16.08 2.10 0.98
N ASN A 57 15.17 1.13 0.98
CA ASN A 57 15.38 -0.21 1.53
C ASN A 57 15.40 -1.31 0.47
N GLN A 58 16.07 -1.09 -0.67
CA GLN A 58 16.13 -2.08 -1.76
C GLN A 58 16.74 -3.41 -1.35
N VAL A 59 17.78 -3.36 -0.51
CA VAL A 59 18.46 -4.54 0.05
C VAL A 59 17.50 -5.46 0.83
N TRP A 60 16.38 -4.92 1.30
CA TRP A 60 15.37 -5.70 2.02
C TRP A 60 14.45 -6.48 1.08
N TRP A 61 13.92 -5.85 0.02
CA TRP A 61 12.93 -6.50 -0.84
C TRP A 61 13.52 -7.20 -2.07
N GLN A 62 14.70 -6.79 -2.56
CA GLN A 62 15.29 -7.41 -3.76
C GLN A 62 15.47 -8.94 -3.63
N PRO A 63 16.01 -9.48 -2.51
CA PRO A 63 16.14 -10.93 -2.35
C PRO A 63 14.80 -11.68 -2.30
N LEU A 64 13.70 -11.00 -1.94
CA LEU A 64 12.37 -11.61 -1.93
C LEU A 64 11.83 -11.81 -3.34
N LEU A 65 12.19 -10.93 -4.28
CA LEU A 65 11.77 -11.05 -5.68
C LEU A 65 12.51 -12.17 -6.42
N GLU A 66 13.82 -12.30 -6.17
CA GLU A 66 14.65 -13.41 -6.68
C GLU A 66 14.06 -14.77 -6.24
N ARG A 67 13.74 -14.88 -4.93
CA ARG A 67 13.11 -16.08 -4.37
C ARG A 67 11.72 -16.38 -4.96
N ALA A 68 10.98 -15.35 -5.35
CA ALA A 68 9.66 -15.49 -5.95
C ALA A 68 9.72 -15.86 -7.45
N GLY A 69 10.91 -16.00 -8.03
CA GLY A 69 11.12 -16.30 -9.45
C GLY A 69 10.61 -15.18 -10.37
N ARG A 70 10.54 -13.94 -9.86
CA ARG A 70 10.09 -12.78 -10.64
C ARG A 70 11.23 -11.98 -11.27
N TYR A 71 12.47 -12.38 -11.01
CA TYR A 71 13.70 -11.96 -11.68
C TYR A 71 14.71 -13.11 -11.65
#